data_AF-A0A917LR24-F1
#
_entry.id   AF-A0A917LR24-F1
#
_cell.length_a   1.000
_cell.length_b   1.000
_cell.length_c   1.000
_cell.angle_alpha   90.00
_cell.angle_beta   90.00
_cell.angle_gamma   90.00
#
_symmetry.space_group_name_H-M   'P 1'
#
loop_
_entity.id
_entity.type
_entity.pdbx_description
1 polymer ?
#
loop_
_entity_poly.entity_id
_entity_poly.type
_entity_poly.pdbx_seq_one_letter_code
_entity_poly.pdbx_strand_id
1 'polypeptide(L)'
;MELPTKYLELKREVETYYDEFQSDEKIKSKTDKYYKGIQIMFSPLIIRPKVMFIGINPGAGFFNTNNRHVKRFSPLENSEYLKGEYRLAQQTKKLFEKASLTIDDLKNSVKSNCFFFATKNEKELLQFLSHLKPTKVYNKSEKWINELVSIIQPEIIICEGKSAFERFTRGKDCEFKIEKNVLYAKWNNIDIIGYKRNFSNIIDLKKVAEKLEIINKNIVLQHRI
;
A
#
# COMPACT_ATOMS: atom_id res chain seq x y z
N MET A 1 -11.15 14.43 14.04
CA MET A 1 -9.70 14.38 14.29
C MET A 1 -9.04 15.19 13.18
N GLU A 2 -8.20 16.16 13.54
CA GLU A 2 -7.48 16.97 12.57
C GLU A 2 -6.36 16.14 11.94
N LEU A 3 -6.13 16.30 10.64
CA LEU A 3 -5.07 15.59 9.94
C LEU A 3 -3.72 16.24 10.26
N PRO A 4 -2.62 15.46 10.42
CA PRO A 4 -1.30 16.01 10.61
C PRO A 4 -0.91 16.97 9.47
N THR A 5 -0.27 18.10 9.78
CA THR A 5 0.18 19.09 8.79
C THR A 5 0.98 18.45 7.65
N LYS A 6 1.90 17.54 7.98
CA LYS A 6 2.70 16.80 6.99
C LYS A 6 1.84 15.96 6.03
N TYR A 7 0.72 15.42 6.49
CA TYR A 7 -0.21 14.71 5.61
C TYR A 7 -0.94 15.68 4.68
N LEU A 8 -1.33 16.87 5.16
CA LEU A 8 -1.94 17.90 4.34
C LEU A 8 -0.99 18.42 3.25
N GLU A 9 0.30 18.54 3.57
CA GLU A 9 1.36 18.88 2.60
C GLU A 9 1.51 17.80 1.52
N LEU A 10 1.65 16.54 1.92
CA LEU A 10 1.70 15.40 0.98
C LEU A 10 0.45 15.36 0.11
N LYS A 11 -0.73 15.51 0.71
CA LYS A 11 -2.02 15.56 0.02
C LYS A 11 -2.00 16.63 -1.07
N ARG A 12 -1.58 17.84 -0.72
CA ARG A 12 -1.51 18.98 -1.65
C ARG A 12 -0.54 18.69 -2.79
N GLU A 13 0.63 18.11 -2.51
CA GLU A 13 1.60 17.76 -3.56
C GLU A 13 1.04 16.73 -4.55
N VAL A 14 0.33 15.72 -4.06
CA VAL A 14 -0.33 14.71 -4.90
C VAL A 14 -1.47 15.34 -5.71
N GLU A 15 -2.26 16.23 -5.11
CA GLU A 15 -3.33 16.99 -5.78
C GLU A 15 -2.77 17.87 -6.90
N THR A 16 -1.73 18.65 -6.63
CA THR A 16 -1.06 19.49 -7.62
C THR A 16 -0.53 18.66 -8.78
N TYR A 17 0.17 17.56 -8.51
CA TYR A 17 0.64 16.68 -9.57
C TYR A 17 -0.52 16.06 -10.38
N TYR A 18 -1.62 15.71 -9.70
CA TYR A 18 -2.81 15.21 -10.38
C TYR A 18 -3.38 16.24 -11.35
N ASP A 19 -3.51 17.50 -10.92
CA ASP A 19 -4.03 18.57 -11.77
C ASP A 19 -3.07 18.87 -12.94
N GLU A 20 -1.75 18.84 -12.72
CA GLU A 20 -0.72 18.99 -13.76
C GLU A 20 -0.94 17.99 -14.91
N PHE A 21 -0.98 16.68 -14.64
CA PHE A 21 -1.08 15.70 -15.74
C PHE A 21 -2.49 15.63 -16.36
N GLN A 22 -3.54 16.03 -15.63
CA GLN A 22 -4.90 16.13 -16.18
C GLN A 22 -5.07 17.34 -17.11
N SER A 23 -4.30 18.40 -16.88
CA SER A 23 -4.29 19.61 -17.73
C SER A 23 -3.47 19.44 -19.02
N ASP A 24 -2.54 18.48 -19.07
CA ASP A 24 -1.78 18.15 -20.27
C ASP A 24 -2.57 17.22 -21.21
N GLU A 25 -3.14 17.79 -22.29
CA GLU A 25 -3.92 17.04 -23.28
C GLU A 25 -3.13 15.93 -23.98
N LYS A 26 -1.82 16.12 -24.18
CA LYS A 26 -0.95 15.13 -24.83
C LYS A 26 -0.71 13.93 -23.92
N ILE A 27 -0.56 14.16 -22.62
CA ILE A 27 -0.47 13.10 -21.63
C ILE A 27 -1.82 12.42 -21.46
N LYS A 28 -2.89 13.20 -21.30
CA LYS A 28 -4.24 12.69 -21.07
C LYS A 28 -4.70 11.77 -22.20
N SER A 29 -4.57 12.21 -23.46
CA SER A 29 -4.93 11.40 -24.64
C SER A 29 -4.21 10.04 -24.69
N LYS A 30 -2.99 9.93 -24.16
CA LYS A 30 -2.22 8.68 -24.11
C LYS A 30 -2.56 7.80 -22.91
N THR A 31 -3.06 8.40 -21.82
CA THR A 31 -3.20 7.74 -20.53
C THR A 31 -4.64 7.40 -20.15
N ASP A 32 -5.63 8.06 -20.75
CA ASP A 32 -7.05 7.99 -20.38
C ASP A 32 -7.59 6.54 -20.36
N LYS A 33 -7.24 5.75 -21.38
CA LYS A 33 -7.65 4.34 -21.47
C LYS A 33 -7.16 3.48 -20.29
N TYR A 34 -6.02 3.81 -19.69
CA TYR A 34 -5.45 3.10 -18.54
C TYR A 34 -5.91 3.67 -17.20
N TYR A 35 -6.16 4.98 -17.14
CA TYR A 35 -6.48 5.69 -15.92
C TYR A 35 -7.87 5.28 -15.39
N LYS A 36 -7.96 4.99 -14.09
CA LYS A 36 -9.22 4.61 -13.41
C LYS A 36 -9.46 5.43 -12.14
N GLY A 37 -8.56 6.36 -11.83
CA GLY A 37 -8.67 7.24 -10.67
C GLY A 37 -7.37 7.43 -9.91
N ILE A 38 -7.47 8.13 -8.78
CA ILE A 38 -6.39 8.38 -7.85
C ILE A 38 -6.90 8.24 -6.41
N GLN A 39 -6.15 7.50 -5.59
CA GLN A 39 -6.45 7.33 -4.17
C GLN A 39 -5.19 7.11 -3.33
N ILE A 40 -5.00 7.94 -2.30
CA ILE A 40 -3.82 7.88 -1.41
C ILE A 40 -3.98 6.76 -0.37
N MET A 41 -5.14 6.66 0.26
CA MET A 41 -5.37 5.82 1.45
C MET A 41 -6.63 4.96 1.31
N PHE A 42 -6.59 3.74 1.86
CA PHE A 42 -7.68 2.74 1.85
C PHE A 42 -8.15 2.39 3.26
N SER A 43 -7.84 3.28 4.21
CA SER A 43 -8.11 3.18 5.64
C SER A 43 -8.12 4.58 6.26
N PRO A 44 -8.48 4.69 7.55
CA PRO A 44 -8.13 5.86 8.35
C PRO A 44 -6.62 6.09 8.36
N LEU A 45 -6.24 7.34 8.61
CA LEU A 45 -4.88 7.68 8.97
C LEU A 45 -4.71 7.46 10.47
N ILE A 46 -3.84 6.52 10.84
CA ILE A 46 -3.53 6.17 12.24
C ILE A 46 -2.02 6.33 12.39
N ILE A 47 -1.60 6.97 13.48
CA ILE A 47 -0.19 7.19 13.80
C ILE A 47 0.29 6.08 14.73
N ARG A 48 1.49 5.57 14.45
CA ARG A 48 2.09 4.40 15.08
C ARG A 48 1.16 3.18 15.13
N PRO A 49 0.57 2.76 13.99
CA PRO A 49 -0.18 1.51 13.96
C PRO A 49 0.80 0.34 14.03
N LYS A 50 0.36 -0.79 14.60
CA LYS A 50 1.16 -2.02 14.53
C LYS A 50 1.41 -2.44 13.08
N VAL A 51 0.41 -2.31 12.21
CA VAL A 51 0.48 -2.78 10.82
C VAL A 51 0.12 -1.68 9.81
N MET A 52 0.95 -1.55 8.78
CA MET A 52 0.62 -0.86 7.53
C MET A 52 0.70 -1.81 6.34
N PHE A 53 -0.32 -1.82 5.50
CA PHE A 53 -0.34 -2.52 4.23
C PHE A 53 0.12 -1.62 3.09
N ILE A 54 0.96 -2.16 2.20
CA ILE A 54 1.40 -1.50 0.97
C ILE A 54 1.12 -2.40 -0.22
N GLY A 55 0.15 -2.02 -1.03
CA GLY A 55 -0.08 -2.63 -2.35
C GLY A 55 0.78 -1.99 -3.45
N ILE A 56 0.62 -2.48 -4.68
CA ILE A 56 1.30 -1.91 -5.84
C ILE A 56 0.60 -0.64 -6.33
N ASN A 57 -0.69 -0.73 -6.63
CA ASN A 57 -1.56 0.38 -7.02
C ASN A 57 -3.04 0.03 -6.79
N PRO A 58 -3.93 1.04 -6.71
CA PRO A 58 -5.37 0.80 -6.65
C PRO A 58 -5.90 0.04 -7.87
N GLY A 59 -6.87 -0.84 -7.65
CA GLY A 59 -7.57 -1.54 -8.74
C GLY A 59 -8.71 -0.72 -9.35
N ALA A 60 -9.23 -1.19 -10.49
CA ALA A 60 -10.34 -0.56 -11.21
C ALA A 60 -11.74 -0.81 -10.60
N GLY A 61 -11.85 -1.41 -9.41
CA GLY A 61 -13.13 -1.82 -8.83
C GLY A 61 -14.16 -0.69 -8.76
N PHE A 62 -13.76 0.48 -8.26
CA PHE A 62 -14.64 1.65 -8.18
C PHE A 62 -15.11 2.11 -9.58
N PHE A 63 -14.21 2.17 -10.54
CA PHE A 63 -14.53 2.56 -11.92
C PHE A 63 -15.50 1.57 -12.57
N ASN A 64 -15.26 0.27 -12.42
CA ASN A 64 -16.12 -0.76 -12.99
C ASN A 64 -17.53 -0.74 -12.41
N THR A 65 -17.69 -0.41 -11.13
CA THR A 65 -18.99 -0.34 -10.46
C THR A 65 -19.74 0.97 -10.74
N ASN A 66 -19.03 2.10 -10.80
CA ASN A 66 -19.64 3.43 -10.83
C ASN A 66 -19.52 4.13 -12.18
N ASN A 67 -18.83 3.52 -13.15
CA ASN A 67 -18.49 4.10 -14.45
C ASN A 67 -17.87 5.51 -14.37
N ARG A 68 -17.05 5.76 -13.35
CA ARG A 68 -16.36 7.04 -13.12
C ARG A 68 -15.03 6.86 -12.39
N HIS A 69 -14.09 7.78 -12.62
CA HIS A 69 -12.80 7.75 -11.94
C HIS A 69 -12.95 8.06 -10.45
N VAL A 70 -12.28 7.29 -9.59
CA VAL A 70 -12.14 7.67 -8.18
C VAL A 70 -11.19 8.87 -8.08
N LYS A 71 -11.54 9.88 -7.28
CA LYS A 71 -10.64 11.00 -6.94
C LYS A 71 -10.72 11.20 -5.43
N ARG A 72 -9.78 10.63 -4.69
CA ARG A 72 -9.80 10.64 -3.22
C ARG A 72 -8.41 10.85 -2.62
N PHE A 73 -8.17 12.04 -2.14
CA PHE A 73 -6.89 12.37 -1.49
C PHE A 73 -6.97 12.30 0.04
N SER A 74 -8.16 12.38 0.63
CA SER A 74 -8.35 12.20 2.07
C SER A 74 -8.44 10.72 2.46
N PRO A 75 -8.11 10.35 3.71
CA PRO A 75 -8.25 8.98 4.22
C PRO A 75 -9.70 8.50 4.21
N LEU A 76 -9.90 7.18 4.26
CA LEU A 76 -11.22 6.61 4.49
C LEU A 76 -11.58 6.67 5.97
N GLU A 77 -12.86 6.74 6.28
CA GLU A 77 -13.34 6.61 7.66
C GLU A 77 -13.18 5.20 8.22
N ASN A 78 -13.11 4.19 7.34
CA ASN A 78 -13.00 2.78 7.71
C ASN A 78 -12.04 2.06 6.77
N SER A 79 -11.30 1.08 7.30
CA SER A 79 -10.44 0.20 6.50
C SER A 79 -11.28 -0.64 5.53
N GLU A 80 -10.85 -0.72 4.27
CA GLU A 80 -11.55 -1.53 3.27
C GLU A 80 -11.56 -3.03 3.61
N TYR A 81 -10.64 -3.49 4.46
CA TYR A 81 -10.58 -4.89 4.88
C TYR A 81 -11.65 -5.29 5.87
N LEU A 82 -12.27 -4.34 6.57
CA LEU A 82 -13.33 -4.64 7.52
C LEU A 82 -14.62 -5.04 6.80
N LYS A 83 -14.96 -4.32 5.72
CA LYS A 83 -16.18 -4.53 4.94
C LYS A 83 -15.96 -5.37 3.67
N GLY A 84 -14.71 -5.61 3.31
CA GLY A 84 -14.34 -6.31 2.08
C GLY A 84 -14.60 -7.81 2.17
N GLU A 85 -15.45 -8.31 1.27
CA GLU A 85 -15.68 -9.75 1.06
C GLU A 85 -14.90 -10.30 -0.14
N TYR A 86 -14.06 -9.47 -0.77
CA TYR A 86 -13.21 -9.93 -1.86
C TYR A 86 -12.10 -10.86 -1.33
N ARG A 87 -11.64 -11.74 -2.21
CA ARG A 87 -10.75 -12.85 -1.84
C ARG A 87 -9.49 -12.43 -1.06
N LEU A 88 -8.85 -11.32 -1.42
CA LEU A 88 -7.66 -10.84 -0.70
C LEU A 88 -8.01 -10.38 0.72
N ALA A 89 -9.14 -9.70 0.94
CA ALA A 89 -9.59 -9.34 2.28
C ALA A 89 -9.80 -10.57 3.17
N GLN A 90 -10.44 -11.62 2.64
CA GLN A 90 -10.63 -12.88 3.35
C GLN A 90 -9.28 -13.55 3.69
N GLN A 91 -8.33 -13.54 2.75
CA GLN A 91 -6.98 -14.08 3.00
C GLN A 91 -6.22 -13.27 4.05
N THR A 92 -6.34 -11.95 4.06
CA THR A 92 -5.75 -11.06 5.07
C THR A 92 -6.32 -11.34 6.46
N LYS A 93 -7.66 -11.47 6.60
CA LYS A 93 -8.31 -11.83 7.87
C LYS A 93 -7.76 -13.17 8.40
N LYS A 94 -7.64 -14.18 7.53
CA LYS A 94 -7.07 -15.50 7.87
C LYS A 94 -5.57 -15.44 8.21
N LEU A 95 -4.81 -14.56 7.55
CA LEU A 95 -3.40 -14.34 7.87
C LEU A 95 -3.25 -13.78 9.28
N PHE A 96 -4.06 -12.80 9.65
CA PHE A 96 -4.03 -12.17 10.97
C PHE A 96 -4.33 -13.17 12.08
N GLU A 97 -5.42 -13.92 11.93
CA GLU A 97 -5.80 -14.99 12.86
C GLU A 97 -4.64 -15.97 13.09
N LYS A 98 -3.99 -16.43 12.01
CA LYS A 98 -2.87 -17.38 12.10
C LYS A 98 -1.57 -16.79 12.64
N ALA A 99 -1.40 -15.48 12.53
CA ALA A 99 -0.23 -14.78 13.04
C ALA A 99 -0.40 -14.29 14.49
N SER A 100 -1.50 -14.67 15.15
CA SER A 100 -1.88 -14.14 16.47
C SER A 100 -1.98 -12.62 16.50
N LEU A 101 -2.41 -12.03 15.38
CA LEU A 101 -2.86 -10.65 15.29
C LEU A 101 -4.38 -10.61 15.46
N THR A 102 -4.84 -9.61 16.18
CA THR A 102 -6.25 -9.44 16.53
C THR A 102 -7.02 -8.76 15.40
N ILE A 103 -8.36 -8.84 15.46
CA ILE A 103 -9.22 -8.05 14.59
C ILE A 103 -9.03 -6.54 14.85
N ASP A 104 -8.66 -6.15 16.07
CA ASP A 104 -8.36 -4.76 16.41
C ASP A 104 -7.05 -4.29 15.77
N ASP A 105 -6.03 -5.15 15.68
CA ASP A 105 -4.83 -4.86 14.89
C ASP A 105 -5.20 -4.61 13.41
N LEU A 106 -6.15 -5.36 12.86
CA LEU A 106 -6.63 -5.14 11.49
C LEU A 106 -7.46 -3.86 11.37
N LYS A 107 -8.35 -3.58 12.33
CA LYS A 107 -9.17 -2.37 12.36
C LYS A 107 -8.32 -1.10 12.45
N ASN A 108 -7.24 -1.16 13.23
CA ASN A 108 -6.29 -0.07 13.43
C ASN A 108 -5.12 -0.09 12.44
N SER A 109 -5.17 -0.96 11.41
CA SER A 109 -4.16 -0.98 10.36
C SER A 109 -4.35 0.16 9.36
N VAL A 110 -3.25 0.58 8.76
CA VAL A 110 -3.26 1.57 7.67
C VAL A 110 -3.03 0.89 6.32
N LYS A 111 -3.64 1.37 5.23
CA LYS A 111 -3.38 0.84 3.88
C LYS A 111 -3.17 1.94 2.84
N SER A 112 -2.11 1.77 2.06
CA SER A 112 -1.80 2.58 0.88
C SER A 112 -1.17 1.71 -0.23
N ASN A 113 -0.61 2.34 -1.26
CA ASN A 113 0.04 1.69 -2.39
C ASN A 113 1.33 2.43 -2.79
N CYS A 114 2.25 1.73 -3.44
CA CYS A 114 3.46 2.35 -4.01
C CYS A 114 3.15 3.43 -5.06
N PHE A 115 2.04 3.27 -5.79
CA PHE A 115 1.51 4.27 -6.73
C PHE A 115 0.06 4.57 -6.37
N PHE A 116 -0.31 5.85 -6.34
CA PHE A 116 -1.69 6.26 -5.99
C PHE A 116 -2.67 6.20 -7.17
N PHE A 117 -2.21 5.84 -8.37
CA PHE A 117 -3.03 5.81 -9.59
C PHE A 117 -3.72 4.46 -9.80
N ALA A 118 -5.04 4.49 -9.93
CA ALA A 118 -5.84 3.32 -10.19
C ALA A 118 -5.74 2.91 -11.67
N THR A 119 -5.52 1.62 -11.90
CA THR A 119 -5.57 0.98 -13.24
C THR A 119 -6.25 -0.39 -13.12
N LYS A 120 -6.49 -1.08 -14.24
CA LYS A 120 -7.10 -2.43 -14.20
C LYS A 120 -6.20 -3.46 -13.51
N ASN A 121 -4.89 -3.35 -13.72
CA ASN A 121 -3.88 -4.29 -13.23
C ASN A 121 -2.48 -3.67 -13.35
N GLU A 122 -1.47 -4.38 -12.83
CA GLU A 122 -0.08 -3.94 -12.85
C GLU A 122 0.48 -3.76 -14.27
N LYS A 123 0.06 -4.56 -15.25
CA LYS A 123 0.49 -4.40 -16.65
C LYS A 123 0.04 -3.04 -17.20
N GLU A 124 -1.22 -2.67 -17.00
CA GLU A 124 -1.73 -1.35 -17.39
C GLU A 124 -1.12 -0.21 -16.57
N LEU A 125 -0.78 -0.44 -15.30
CA LEU A 125 -0.01 0.53 -14.51
C LEU A 125 1.33 0.83 -15.17
N LEU A 126 2.08 -0.19 -15.59
CA LEU A 126 3.37 0.03 -16.25
C LEU A 126 3.22 0.79 -17.58
N GLN A 127 2.17 0.51 -18.35
CA GLN A 127 1.84 1.26 -19.57
C GLN A 127 1.50 2.72 -19.26
N PHE A 128 0.62 2.96 -18.28
CA PHE A 128 0.26 4.30 -17.81
C PHE A 128 1.50 5.10 -17.37
N LEU A 129 2.34 4.52 -16.50
CA LEU A 129 3.54 5.17 -15.98
C LEU A 129 4.60 5.42 -17.06
N SER A 130 4.65 4.59 -18.12
CA SER A 130 5.59 4.80 -19.23
C SER A 130 5.36 6.14 -19.96
N HIS A 131 4.09 6.58 -20.06
CA HIS A 131 3.71 7.86 -20.63
C HIS A 131 3.97 9.03 -19.67
N LEU A 132 4.05 8.77 -18.37
CA LEU A 132 4.35 9.73 -17.32
C LEU A 132 5.84 9.77 -16.92
N LYS A 133 6.73 9.09 -17.65
CA LYS A 133 8.18 9.19 -17.39
C LYS A 133 8.71 10.63 -17.39
N PRO A 134 8.32 11.52 -18.33
CA PRO A 134 8.81 12.90 -18.36
C PRO A 134 8.48 13.70 -17.09
N THR A 135 7.39 13.35 -16.40
CA THR A 135 6.93 14.04 -15.19
C THR A 135 7.59 13.53 -13.91
N LYS A 136 8.57 12.62 -14.03
CA LYS A 136 9.29 11.98 -12.91
C LYS A 136 8.36 11.22 -11.96
N VAL A 137 7.27 10.64 -12.46
CA VAL A 137 6.24 9.96 -11.67
C VAL A 137 6.79 8.89 -10.72
N TYR A 138 7.84 8.16 -11.13
CA TYR A 138 8.44 7.12 -10.29
C TYR A 138 9.11 7.70 -9.05
N ASN A 139 9.86 8.79 -9.19
CA ASN A 139 10.54 9.44 -8.07
C ASN A 139 9.53 10.10 -7.13
N LYS A 140 8.50 10.74 -7.70
CA LYS A 140 7.39 11.32 -6.92
C LYS A 140 6.65 10.25 -6.12
N SER A 141 6.28 9.14 -6.75
CA SER A 141 5.55 8.05 -6.07
C SER A 141 6.39 7.41 -4.95
N GLU A 142 7.69 7.22 -5.18
CA GLU A 142 8.63 6.73 -4.18
C GLU A 142 8.78 7.70 -3.00
N LYS A 143 8.91 9.00 -3.28
CA LYS A 143 8.91 10.06 -2.26
C LYS A 143 7.63 10.02 -1.43
N TRP A 144 6.45 10.04 -2.07
CA TRP A 144 5.17 10.10 -1.38
C TRP A 144 4.94 8.90 -0.47
N ILE A 145 5.23 7.67 -0.91
CA ILE A 145 5.03 6.50 -0.04
C ILE A 145 6.01 6.50 1.14
N ASN A 146 7.25 6.97 0.95
CA ASN A 146 8.23 7.09 2.04
C ASN A 146 7.82 8.17 3.06
N GLU A 147 7.36 9.33 2.59
CA GLU A 147 6.82 10.39 3.44
C GLU A 147 5.59 9.92 4.20
N LEU A 148 4.69 9.20 3.54
CA LEU A 148 3.50 8.64 4.16
C LEU A 148 3.89 7.63 5.27
N VAL A 149 4.86 6.74 5.03
CA VAL A 149 5.40 5.84 6.06
C VAL A 149 6.06 6.61 7.19
N SER A 150 6.78 7.70 6.90
CA SER A 150 7.39 8.56 7.93
C SER A 150 6.36 9.27 8.80
N ILE A 151 5.22 9.67 8.24
CA ILE A 151 4.09 10.25 8.97
C ILE A 151 3.42 9.17 9.83
N ILE A 152 3.17 7.99 9.26
CA ILE A 152 2.42 6.91 9.91
C ILE A 152 3.25 6.21 10.99
N GLN A 153 4.54 6.02 10.78
CA GLN A 153 5.47 5.32 11.69
C GLN A 153 4.99 3.91 12.11
N PRO A 154 4.68 3.01 11.17
CA PRO A 154 4.20 1.68 11.51
C PRO A 154 5.32 0.80 12.12
N GLU A 155 4.96 -0.15 12.96
CA GLU A 155 5.90 -1.17 13.47
C GLU A 155 6.19 -2.25 12.41
N ILE A 156 5.16 -2.68 11.69
CA ILE A 156 5.23 -3.71 10.64
C ILE A 156 4.65 -3.16 9.33
N ILE A 157 5.33 -3.41 8.22
CA ILE A 157 4.81 -3.20 6.86
C ILE A 157 4.55 -4.56 6.21
N ILE A 158 3.32 -4.76 5.72
CA ILE A 158 2.93 -5.93 4.92
C ILE A 158 2.75 -5.49 3.46
N CYS A 159 3.70 -5.90 2.61
CA CYS A 159 3.63 -5.69 1.17
C CYS A 159 2.75 -6.75 0.49
N GLU A 160 1.68 -6.32 -0.16
CA GLU A 160 0.62 -7.18 -0.70
C GLU A 160 0.97 -7.80 -2.05
N GLY A 161 2.11 -8.49 -2.12
CA GLY A 161 2.64 -9.06 -3.35
C GLY A 161 4.15 -8.83 -3.46
N LYS A 162 4.82 -9.72 -4.20
CA LYS A 162 6.25 -9.61 -4.51
C LYS A 162 6.58 -8.26 -5.18
N SER A 163 5.80 -7.82 -6.17
CA SER A 163 6.04 -6.54 -6.85
C SER A 163 5.95 -5.34 -5.91
N ALA A 164 5.00 -5.35 -4.96
CA ALA A 164 4.88 -4.28 -3.97
C ALA A 164 6.09 -4.27 -3.03
N PHE A 165 6.55 -5.44 -2.58
CA PHE A 165 7.75 -5.57 -1.75
C PHE A 165 8.99 -5.06 -2.48
N GLU A 166 9.25 -5.55 -3.69
CA GLU A 166 10.42 -5.14 -4.49
C GLU A 166 10.37 -3.64 -4.81
N ARG A 167 9.19 -3.11 -5.15
CA ARG A 167 9.04 -1.67 -5.42
C ARG A 167 9.30 -0.83 -4.17
N PHE A 168 8.70 -1.21 -3.05
CA PHE A 168 8.81 -0.45 -1.81
C PHE A 168 10.21 -0.50 -1.24
N THR A 169 10.87 -1.65 -1.26
CA THR A 169 12.21 -1.82 -0.67
C THR A 169 13.36 -1.35 -1.55
N ARG A 170 13.11 -1.08 -2.84
CA ARG A 170 14.13 -0.61 -3.79
C ARG A 170 14.80 0.67 -3.29
N GLY A 171 16.14 0.67 -3.29
CA GLY A 171 16.96 1.82 -2.92
C GLY A 171 17.00 2.13 -1.42
N LYS A 172 16.32 1.32 -0.59
CA LYS A 172 16.41 1.41 0.87
C LYS A 172 17.58 0.56 1.37
N ASP A 173 18.24 1.06 2.41
CA ASP A 173 19.20 0.28 3.16
C ASP A 173 18.45 -0.74 4.02
N CYS A 174 18.37 -1.98 3.52
CA CYS A 174 17.57 -3.06 4.08
C CYS A 174 18.39 -4.34 4.17
N GLU A 175 18.24 -5.05 5.28
CA GLU A 175 18.70 -6.43 5.39
C GLU A 175 17.67 -7.39 4.80
N PHE A 176 17.97 -8.04 3.67
CA PHE A 176 17.02 -8.88 2.95
C PHE A 176 17.16 -10.37 3.29
N LYS A 177 16.02 -11.04 3.43
CA LYS A 177 15.93 -12.50 3.48
C LYS A 177 14.77 -13.00 2.62
N ILE A 178 15.03 -13.99 1.77
CA ILE A 178 14.00 -14.63 0.95
C ILE A 178 13.90 -16.09 1.35
N GLU A 179 12.71 -16.52 1.76
CA GLU A 179 12.42 -17.90 2.14
C GLU A 179 11.24 -18.41 1.30
N LYS A 180 11.54 -19.10 0.19
CA LYS A 180 10.55 -19.57 -0.81
C LYS A 180 9.69 -18.42 -1.37
N ASN A 181 8.42 -18.35 -0.96
CA ASN A 181 7.44 -17.38 -1.42
C ASN A 181 7.24 -16.21 -0.45
N VAL A 182 8.05 -16.14 0.62
CA VAL A 182 8.02 -15.09 1.63
C VAL A 182 9.29 -14.25 1.51
N LEU A 183 9.12 -12.93 1.50
CA LEU A 183 10.21 -11.95 1.45
C LEU A 183 10.21 -11.18 2.77
N TYR A 184 11.39 -10.97 3.34
CA TYR A 184 11.58 -10.22 4.56
C TYR A 184 12.64 -9.16 4.34
N ALA A 185 12.41 -7.98 4.88
CA ALA A 185 13.41 -6.94 5.01
C ALA A 185 13.24 -6.23 6.36
N LYS A 186 14.33 -5.71 6.89
CA LYS A 186 14.30 -4.74 7.98
C LYS A 186 14.77 -3.39 7.46
N TRP A 187 13.96 -2.35 7.62
CA TRP A 187 14.30 -0.98 7.24
C TRP A 187 14.21 -0.09 8.47
N ASN A 188 15.36 0.39 8.95
CA ASN A 188 15.48 1.01 10.26
C ASN A 188 14.95 0.05 11.37
N ASN A 189 13.89 0.46 12.08
CA ASN A 189 13.21 -0.33 13.10
C ASN A 189 11.86 -0.91 12.63
N ILE A 190 11.60 -0.90 11.31
CA ILE A 190 10.34 -1.40 10.73
C ILE A 190 10.60 -2.78 10.11
N ASP A 191 9.85 -3.77 10.56
CA ASP A 191 9.83 -5.09 9.94
C ASP A 191 8.95 -5.07 8.68
N ILE A 192 9.50 -5.49 7.55
CA ILE A 192 8.80 -5.53 6.26
C ILE A 192 8.64 -6.99 5.83
N ILE A 193 7.40 -7.42 5.61
CA ILE A 193 7.09 -8.74 5.05
C ILE A 193 6.39 -8.58 3.71
N GLY A 194 6.83 -9.35 2.71
CA GLY A 194 6.17 -9.51 1.42
C GLY A 194 5.88 -10.97 1.14
N TYR A 195 4.96 -11.23 0.22
CA TYR A 195 4.63 -12.59 -0.18
C TYR A 195 4.27 -12.69 -1.66
N LYS A 196 4.50 -13.86 -2.26
CA LYS A 196 4.00 -14.15 -3.61
C LYS A 196 2.49 -14.35 -3.57
N ARG A 197 1.82 -13.91 -4.64
CA ARG A 197 0.38 -14.07 -4.83
C ARG A 197 0.09 -14.85 -6.10
N ASN A 198 -1.01 -15.60 -6.08
CA ASN A 198 -1.70 -16.03 -7.29
C ASN A 198 -3.06 -15.32 -7.34
N PHE A 199 -3.15 -14.27 -8.15
CA PHE A 199 -4.24 -13.29 -8.11
C PHE A 199 -4.45 -12.73 -6.69
N SER A 200 -5.57 -13.06 -6.05
CA SER A 200 -5.93 -12.62 -4.71
C SER A 200 -5.60 -13.64 -3.61
N ASN A 201 -4.96 -14.77 -3.96
CA ASN A 201 -4.55 -15.78 -3.00
C ASN A 201 -3.11 -15.55 -2.55
N ILE A 202 -2.87 -15.63 -1.24
CA ILE A 202 -1.53 -15.61 -0.65
C ILE A 202 -0.92 -17.00 -0.82
N ILE A 203 0.21 -17.10 -1.53
CA ILE A 203 0.94 -18.36 -1.66
C ILE A 203 1.70 -18.61 -0.35
N ASP A 204 1.67 -19.85 0.15
CA ASP A 204 2.28 -20.25 1.42
C ASP A 204 1.79 -19.43 2.63
N LEU A 205 0.49 -19.10 2.70
CA LEU A 205 -0.11 -18.30 3.78
C LEU A 205 0.32 -18.76 5.18
N LYS A 206 0.43 -20.08 5.43
CA LYS A 206 0.90 -20.61 6.72
C LYS A 206 2.29 -20.09 7.08
N LYS A 207 3.23 -20.08 6.13
CA LYS A 207 4.60 -19.60 6.35
C LYS A 207 4.67 -18.09 6.54
N VAL A 208 3.85 -17.35 5.79
CA VAL A 208 3.70 -15.90 5.98
C VAL A 208 3.23 -15.64 7.41
N ALA A 209 2.23 -16.39 7.88
CA ALA A 209 1.70 -16.28 9.23
C ALA A 209 2.74 -16.63 10.31
N GLU A 210 3.47 -17.74 10.16
CA GLU A 210 4.54 -18.15 11.09
C GLU A 210 5.60 -17.05 11.26
N LYS A 211 6.02 -16.41 10.16
CA LYS A 211 6.97 -15.29 10.22
C LYS A 211 6.39 -14.05 10.87
N LEU A 212 5.16 -13.70 10.53
CA LEU A 212 4.47 -12.55 11.11
C LEU A 212 4.23 -12.73 12.61
N GLU A 213 3.94 -13.96 13.06
CA GLU A 213 3.80 -14.30 14.47
C GLU A 213 5.11 -14.10 15.25
N ILE A 214 6.25 -14.52 14.68
CA ILE A 214 7.57 -14.31 15.29
C ILE A 214 7.86 -12.81 15.45
N ILE A 215 7.61 -12.02 14.41
CA ILE A 215 7.78 -10.55 14.43
C ILE A 215 6.89 -9.93 15.51
N ASN A 216 5.60 -10.27 15.53
CA ASN A 216 4.63 -9.77 16.51
C ASN A 216 5.04 -10.11 17.96
N LYS A 217 5.53 -11.33 18.21
CA LYS A 217 6.03 -11.72 19.54
C LYS A 217 7.25 -10.91 19.97
N ASN A 218 8.20 -10.67 19.07
CA ASN A 218 9.39 -9.88 19.37
C ASN A 218 9.04 -8.43 19.72
N ILE A 219 8.10 -7.83 18.99
CA ILE A 219 7.56 -6.50 19.27
C ILE A 219 6.91 -6.45 20.65
N VAL A 220 6.04 -7.42 20.98
CA VAL A 220 5.36 -7.47 22.29
C VAL A 220 6.37 -7.58 23.44
N LEU A 221 7.46 -8.33 23.26
CA LEU A 221 8.52 -8.45 24.26
C LEU A 221 9.28 -7.14 24.46
N GLN A 222 9.56 -6.39 23.39
CA GLN A 222 10.24 -5.09 23.47
C GLN A 222 9.41 -4.04 24.22
N HIS A 223 8.09 -4.11 24.18
CA HIS A 223 7.20 -3.19 24.89
C HIS A 223 6.97 -3.52 26.38
N ARG A 224 7.48 -4.67 26.85
CA ARG A 224 7.36 -5.11 28.26
C ARG A 224 8.59 -4.80 29.11
N ILE A 225 9.66 -4.30 28.49
CA ILE A 225 10.92 -3.89 29.12
C ILE A 225 10.93 -2.37 29.21
#